data_AF-A0A852T0T9-F1
#
_entry.id   AF-A0A852T0T9-F1
#
_cell.length_a   1.000
_cell.length_b   1.000
_cell.length_c   1.000
_cell.angle_alpha   90.00
_cell.angle_beta   90.00
_cell.angle_gamma   90.00
#
_symmetry.space_group_name_H-M   'P 1'
#
loop_
_entity.id
_entity.type
_entity.pdbx_description
1 polymer ?
#
loop_
_entity_poly.entity_id
_entity_poly.type
_entity_poly.pdbx_seq_one_letter_code
_entity_poly.pdbx_strand_id
1 'polypeptide(L)'
;MGVTVQVRDLDPAVNDRLKAAAAAKGLSYSEYLRRQLTRIAERLRIEERWAEVTVEHHALSERQGSNAAPRRRPLDITTEEIVHGIRDDRQSR
;
A
#
# COMPACT_ATOMS: atom_id res chain seq x y z
N MET A 1 23.60 -7.40 12.64
CA MET A 1 23.09 -8.40 13.61
C MET A 1 21.86 -9.05 13.02
N GLY A 2 21.83 -10.39 12.92
CA GLY A 2 20.67 -11.11 12.40
C GLY A 2 19.65 -11.36 13.52
N VAL A 3 18.37 -11.17 13.23
CA VAL A 3 17.27 -11.52 14.15
C VAL A 3 16.75 -12.90 13.75
N THR A 4 16.69 -13.82 14.70
CA THR A 4 16.15 -15.17 14.52
C THR A 4 14.79 -15.27 15.17
N VAL A 5 13.80 -15.78 14.44
CA VAL A 5 12.45 -16.03 14.95
C VAL A 5 12.18 -17.52 14.89
N GLN A 6 11.75 -18.11 16.01
CA GLN A 6 11.32 -19.49 16.08
C GLN A 6 9.79 -19.54 16.11
N VAL A 7 9.19 -20.20 15.14
CA VAL A 7 7.74 -20.47 15.13
C VAL A 7 7.52 -21.83 15.79
N ARG A 8 6.69 -21.85 16.84
CA ARG A 8 6.25 -23.07 17.52
C ARG A 8 4.82 -23.41 17.09
N ASP A 9 4.48 -24.69 17.19
CA ASP A 9 3.12 -25.20 16.90
C ASP A 9 2.60 -24.84 15.49
N LEU A 10 3.50 -24.81 14.51
CA LEU A 10 3.12 -24.65 13.11
C LEU A 10 2.38 -25.90 12.64
N ASP A 11 1.17 -25.72 12.11
CA ASP A 11 0.40 -26.78 11.46
C ASP A 11 1.30 -27.56 10.48
N PRO A 12 1.47 -28.89 10.66
CA PRO A 12 2.30 -29.72 9.80
C PRO A 12 1.93 -29.58 8.32
N ALA A 13 0.64 -29.47 7.99
CA ALA A 13 0.18 -29.32 6.62
C ALA A 13 0.63 -27.98 6.01
N VAL A 14 0.67 -26.92 6.82
CA VAL A 14 1.19 -25.61 6.39
C VAL A 14 2.70 -25.68 6.20
N ASN A 15 3.43 -26.33 7.11
CA ASN A 15 4.87 -26.51 7.00
C ASN A 15 5.26 -27.23 5.70
N ASP A 16 4.55 -28.30 5.34
CA ASP A 16 4.81 -29.07 4.13
C ASP A 16 4.53 -28.27 2.86
N ARG A 17 3.43 -27.51 2.83
CA ARG A 17 3.12 -26.59 1.72
C ARG A 17 4.21 -25.52 1.54
N LEU A 18 4.69 -24.95 2.64
CA LEU A 18 5.74 -23.92 2.58
C LEU A 18 7.08 -24.52 2.12
N LYS A 19 7.44 -25.73 2.56
CA LYS A 19 8.62 -26.45 2.06
C LYS A 19 8.52 -26.77 0.58
N ALA A 20 7.37 -27.28 0.11
CA ALA A 20 7.13 -27.54 -1.30
C ALA A 20 7.23 -26.26 -2.15
N ALA A 21 6.66 -25.15 -1.67
CA ALA A 21 6.77 -23.86 -2.34
C ALA A 21 8.19 -23.30 -2.39
N ALA A 22 9.01 -23.55 -1.36
CA ALA A 22 10.43 -23.20 -1.36
C ALA A 22 11.20 -24.03 -2.40
N ALA A 23 10.98 -25.34 -2.41
CA ALA A 23 11.59 -26.27 -3.36
C ALA A 23 11.24 -25.95 -4.82
N ALA A 24 9.96 -25.63 -5.10
CA ALA A 24 9.50 -25.22 -6.42
C ALA A 24 10.19 -23.94 -6.95
N LYS A 25 10.73 -23.12 -6.05
CA LYS A 25 11.47 -21.90 -6.39
C LYS A 25 12.99 -22.07 -6.36
N GLY A 26 13.48 -23.29 -6.07
CA GLY A 26 14.91 -23.57 -5.90
C GLY A 26 15.53 -22.83 -4.73
N LEU A 27 14.74 -22.45 -3.71
CA LEU A 27 15.21 -21.69 -2.56
C LEU A 27 15.30 -22.58 -1.32
N SER A 28 16.21 -22.23 -0.41
CA SER A 28 16.20 -22.83 0.93
C SER A 28 14.92 -22.41 1.67
N TYR A 29 14.47 -23.25 2.61
CA TYR A 29 13.23 -23.00 3.35
C TYR A 29 13.29 -21.68 4.13
N SER A 30 14.39 -21.42 4.84
CA SER A 30 14.59 -20.19 5.61
C SER A 30 14.66 -18.95 4.72
N GLU A 31 15.30 -19.04 3.54
CA GLU A 31 15.35 -17.93 2.60
C GLU A 31 13.97 -17.63 2.00
N TYR A 32 13.23 -18.67 1.65
CA TYR A 32 11.86 -18.53 1.16
C TYR A 32 10.97 -17.81 2.19
N LEU A 33 11.02 -18.24 3.45
CA LEU A 33 10.28 -17.62 4.54
C LEU A 33 10.69 -16.16 4.75
N ARG A 34 12.00 -15.86 4.75
CA ARG A 34 12.50 -14.48 4.87
C ARG A 34 11.92 -13.60 3.76
N ARG A 35 11.94 -14.05 2.51
CA ARG A 35 11.36 -13.31 1.39
C ARG A 35 9.85 -13.10 1.53
N GLN A 36 9.11 -14.11 1.99
CA GLN A 36 7.67 -13.96 2.24
C GLN A 36 7.38 -12.96 3.36
N LEU A 37 8.11 -13.03 4.47
CA LEU A 37 7.96 -12.11 5.59
C LEU A 37 8.28 -10.67 5.17
N THR A 38 9.33 -10.44 4.38
CA THR A 38 9.65 -9.12 3.82
C THR A 38 8.50 -8.58 2.98
N ARG A 39 7.94 -9.37 2.06
CA ARG A 39 6.80 -8.94 1.23
C ARG A 39 5.56 -8.61 2.07
N ILE A 40 5.27 -9.42 3.09
CA ILE A 40 4.13 -9.17 3.97
C ILE A 40 4.34 -7.87 4.74
N ALA A 41 5.54 -7.65 5.30
CA ALA A 41 5.88 -6.42 6.01
C ALA A 41 5.81 -5.18 5.11
N GLU A 42 6.27 -5.28 3.87
CA GLU A 42 6.14 -4.19 2.87
C GLU A 42 4.69 -3.88 2.57
N ARG A 43 3.85 -4.91 2.39
CA ARG A 43 2.42 -4.73 2.14
C ARG A 43 1.72 -4.08 3.34
N LEU A 44 1.98 -4.56 4.56
CA LEU A 44 1.42 -3.97 5.78
C LEU A 44 1.81 -2.50 5.93
N ARG A 45 3.09 -2.16 5.70
CA ARG A 45 3.56 -0.77 5.74
C ARG A 45 2.83 0.13 4.74
N ILE A 46 2.55 -0.39 3.53
CA ILE A 46 1.81 0.35 2.50
C ILE A 46 0.38 0.58 2.97
N GLU A 47 -0.30 -0.46 3.45
CA GLU A 47 -1.68 -0.39 3.96
C GLU A 47 -1.81 0.59 5.14
N GLU A 48 -0.89 0.53 6.11
CA GLU A 48 -0.83 1.46 7.25
C GLU A 48 -0.66 2.90 6.78
N ARG A 49 0.30 3.16 5.88
CA ARG A 49 0.53 4.50 5.33
C ARG A 49 -0.68 5.02 4.56
N TRP A 50 -1.37 4.16 3.79
CA TRP A 50 -2.60 4.56 3.10
C TRP A 50 -3.72 4.92 4.08
N ALA A 51 -3.85 4.16 5.18
CA ALA A 51 -4.80 4.47 6.23
C ALA A 51 -4.51 5.84 6.88
N GLU A 52 -3.24 6.12 7.19
CA GLU A 52 -2.80 7.41 7.73
C GLU A 52 -3.13 8.57 6.78
N VAL A 53 -2.74 8.49 5.51
CA VAL A 53 -3.02 9.54 4.51
C VAL A 53 -4.52 9.77 4.33
N THR A 54 -5.32 8.70 4.39
CA THR A 54 -6.78 8.81 4.27
C THR A 54 -7.37 9.54 5.48
N VAL A 55 -6.90 9.24 6.69
CA VAL A 55 -7.32 9.91 7.92
C VAL A 55 -6.88 11.39 7.90
N GLU A 56 -5.66 11.70 7.49
CA GLU A 56 -5.17 13.07 7.35
C GLU A 56 -6.00 13.87 6.33
N HIS A 57 -6.29 13.27 5.17
CA HIS A 57 -7.11 13.90 4.14
C HIS A 57 -8.55 14.13 4.64
N HIS A 58 -9.14 13.17 5.36
CA HIS A 58 -10.45 13.33 5.97
C HIS A 58 -10.44 14.46 7.01
N ALA A 59 -9.47 14.47 7.92
CA ALA A 59 -9.33 15.50 8.94
C ALA A 59 -9.09 16.89 8.34
N LEU A 60 -8.31 16.99 7.25
CA LEU A 60 -8.14 18.23 6.49
C LEU A 60 -9.45 18.68 5.84
N SER A 61 -10.20 17.74 5.26
CA SER A 61 -11.49 18.04 4.63
C SER A 61 -12.54 18.51 5.65
N GLU A 62 -12.55 17.93 6.85
CA GLU A 62 -13.46 18.31 7.95
C GLU A 62 -13.08 19.66 8.56
N ARG A 63 -11.77 19.93 8.74
CA ARG A 63 -11.26 21.24 9.18
C ARG A 63 -11.53 22.36 8.17
N GLN A 64 -11.49 22.04 6.88
CA GLN A 64 -11.90 22.97 5.82
C GLN A 64 -13.44 23.13 5.73
N GLY A 65 -14.20 22.09 6.08
CA GLY A 65 -15.67 22.12 6.11
C GLY A 65 -16.27 22.91 7.29
N SER A 66 -15.51 23.07 8.37
CA SER A 66 -15.96 23.77 9.59
C SER A 66 -15.59 25.27 9.63
N ASN A 67 -14.76 25.74 8.70
CA ASN A 67 -14.49 27.17 8.50
C ASN A 67 -15.28 27.65 7.28
N ALA A 68 -16.57 27.99 7.48
CA ALA A 68 -17.55 28.49 6.49
C ALA A 68 -17.04 28.63 5.05
N ALA A 69 -16.83 27.51 4.35
CA ALA A 69 -16.47 27.54 2.95
C ALA A 69 -17.72 27.86 2.12
N PRO A 70 -17.67 28.77 1.14
CA PRO A 70 -18.78 28.94 0.20
C PRO A 70 -19.07 27.57 -0.42
N ARG A 71 -20.35 27.18 -0.46
CA ARG A 71 -20.85 25.96 -1.12
C ARG A 71 -19.99 25.70 -2.35
N ARG A 72 -19.20 24.62 -2.36
CA ARG A 72 -18.37 24.24 -3.51
C ARG A 72 -19.33 24.16 -4.69
N ARG A 73 -19.31 25.18 -5.56
CA ARG A 73 -20.02 25.13 -6.82
C ARG A 73 -19.45 23.91 -7.54
N PRO A 74 -20.28 23.07 -8.18
CA PRO A 74 -19.75 22.10 -9.11
C PRO A 74 -18.79 22.85 -10.03
N LEU A 75 -17.54 22.41 -10.07
CA LEU A 75 -16.61 22.91 -11.06
C LEU A 75 -17.23 22.50 -12.39
N ASP A 76 -17.67 23.48 -13.17
CA ASP A 76 -18.21 23.28 -14.51
C ASP A 76 -17.02 23.00 -15.44
N ILE A 77 -16.28 21.95 -15.10
CA ILE A 77 -15.08 21.51 -15.77
C ILE A 77 -15.33 20.08 -16.25
N THR A 78 -15.18 19.91 -17.54
CA THR A 78 -15.36 18.63 -18.20
C THR A 78 -14.11 17.77 -18.01
N THR A 79 -14.28 16.46 -18.20
CA THR A 79 -13.13 15.55 -18.19
C THR A 79 -12.15 15.90 -19.33
N GLU A 80 -12.64 16.35 -20.48
CA GLU A 80 -11.79 16.80 -21.59
C GLU A 80 -10.90 17.98 -21.20
N GLU A 81 -11.44 18.99 -20.51
CA GLU A 81 -10.67 20.17 -20.07
C GLU A 81 -9.56 19.82 -19.09
N ILE A 82 -9.81 18.88 -18.16
CA ILE A 82 -8.78 18.39 -17.23
C ILE A 82 -7.65 17.69 -18.00
N VAL A 83 -8.02 16.80 -18.94
CA VAL A 83 -7.04 16.06 -19.75
C VAL A 83 -6.22 17.00 -20.62
N HIS A 84 -6.83 18.05 -21.17
CA HIS A 84 -6.14 19.05 -21.97
C HIS A 84 -5.11 19.81 -21.14
N GLY A 85 -5.48 20.31 -19.95
CA GLY A 85 -4.55 21.02 -19.05
C GLY A 85 -3.35 20.16 -18.61
N ILE A 86 -3.56 18.87 -18.33
CA ILE A 86 -2.47 17.94 -17.97
C ILE A 86 -1.51 17.72 -19.16
N ARG A 87 -2.00 17.72 -20.39
CA ARG A 87 -1.16 17.55 -21.59
C ARG A 87 -0.32 18.79 -21.86
N ASP A 88 -0.90 19.98 -21.72
CA ASP A 88 -0.19 21.24 -21.93
C ASP A 88 0.94 21.43 -20.90
N ASP A 89 0.70 21.12 -19.62
CA ASP A 89 1.75 21.19 -18.57
C ASP A 89 2.93 20.24 -18.87
N ARG A 90 2.67 19.07 -19.45
CA ARG A 90 3.70 18.10 -19.84
C ARG A 90 4.49 18.50 -21.09
N GLN A 91 3.92 19.31 -21.98
CA GLN A 91 4.63 19.86 -23.14
C GLN A 91 5.45 21.11 -22.80
N SER A 92 5.15 21.72 -21.64
CA SER A 92 5.82 22.92 -21.13
C SER A 92 7.10 22.61 -20.32
N ARG A 93 7.40 21.33 -20.08
CA ARG A 93 8.60 20.82 -19.37
C ARG A 93 9.56 20.13 -20.32
#